data_AF-A0A816DJU4-F1
#
_entry.id   AF-A0A816DJU4-F1
#
_cell.length_a   1.000
_cell.length_b   1.000
_cell.length_c   1.000
_cell.angle_alpha   90.00
_cell.angle_beta   90.00
_cell.angle_gamma   90.00
#
_symmetry.space_group_name_H-M   'P 1'
#
loop_
_entity.id
_entity.type
_entity.pdbx_description
1 polymer ?
#
loop_
_entity_poly.entity_id
_entity_poly.type
_entity_poly.pdbx_seq_one_letter_code
_entity_poly.pdbx_strand_id
1 'polypeptide(L)'
;MATYHSQVFVLRYGTHYTSRFLIGGHIVEESFLKSTELYSDETVRKSRQSGARASFMGKFSLSANYGTQVSTTSIDINKYEERVTYRHITSEGGKPFLLGMSLQDWQMTIETNPIILQRTIENITMAIDPKQIPEIEEDYVYKAIEKINNAIETYIKMNLIYGCMERTSLSFNWLANIDDGSCAETVANTHSPSPPDDLCNSFKLSNFHTNTQQCPLGFTQNLLHTLTRTQRIEHQYSYKCGLFGIKRCHRTIYLGTGIVTSYLYSCTKISNALLTQYTFGGSFTTNKINLITNTKSCPSEYTPVRIINDIDVCHAEHISNVHNLPKFAGMFSCQTTIKLNGSYDLCPKGSSAYVIGIIENDCILHVCLRLKTKNIGVLPSISLPPYYINHSFDFSLINNHASVI
;
A
#
# COMPACT_ATOMS: atom_id res chain seq x y z
N MET A 1 13.99 15.19 9.28
CA MET A 1 13.17 15.45 10.48
C MET A 1 11.77 15.96 10.13
N ALA A 2 11.61 17.05 9.37
CA ALA A 2 10.28 17.58 8.98
C ALA A 2 9.35 16.55 8.29
N THR A 3 9.88 15.77 7.34
CA THR A 3 9.11 14.71 6.66
C THR A 3 8.59 13.64 7.63
N TYR A 4 9.42 13.23 8.58
CA TYR A 4 9.03 12.27 9.62
C TYR A 4 7.88 12.81 10.48
N HIS A 5 7.99 14.04 10.98
CA HIS A 5 6.93 14.63 11.80
C HIS A 5 5.65 14.89 11.01
N SER A 6 5.75 15.19 9.71
CA SER A 6 4.57 15.34 8.85
C SER A 6 3.85 14.00 8.65
N GLN A 7 4.58 12.90 8.54
CA GLN A 7 4.00 11.57 8.51
C GLN A 7 3.36 11.16 9.85
N VAL A 8 4.00 11.51 10.98
CA VAL A 8 3.41 11.32 12.32
C VAL A 8 2.14 12.17 12.49
N PHE A 9 2.10 13.38 11.91
CA PHE A 9 0.89 14.20 11.88
C PHE A 9 -0.25 13.48 11.13
N VAL A 10 0.01 12.94 9.94
CA VAL A 10 -0.98 12.16 9.18
C VAL A 10 -1.44 10.91 9.94
N LEU A 11 -0.53 10.20 10.62
CA LEU A 11 -0.88 9.06 11.47
C LEU A 11 -1.87 9.46 12.58
N ARG A 12 -1.64 10.62 13.20
CA ARG A 12 -2.39 11.06 14.38
C ARG A 12 -3.72 11.72 14.05
N TYR A 13 -3.76 12.52 12.99
CA TYR A 13 -4.90 13.36 12.65
C TYR A 13 -5.63 12.91 11.38
N GLY A 14 -5.10 11.92 10.66
CA GLY A 14 -5.64 11.47 9.39
C GLY A 14 -5.30 12.40 8.23
N THR A 15 -5.95 12.17 7.09
CA THR A 15 -5.74 12.93 5.84
C THR A 15 -6.79 14.01 5.62
N HIS A 16 -7.93 13.90 6.32
CA HIS A 16 -9.07 14.79 6.18
C HIS A 16 -9.64 15.13 7.55
N TYR A 17 -10.30 16.28 7.65
CA TYR A 17 -11.18 16.60 8.78
C TYR A 17 -12.63 16.64 8.31
N THR A 18 -13.56 16.46 9.25
CA THR A 18 -14.99 16.58 8.94
C THR A 18 -15.43 18.01 9.18
N SER A 19 -15.86 18.69 8.11
CA SER A 19 -16.35 20.08 8.20
C SER A 19 -17.84 20.15 8.51
N ARG A 20 -18.62 19.15 8.05
CA ARG A 20 -20.07 19.08 8.29
C ARG A 20 -20.54 17.64 8.51
N PHE A 21 -21.59 17.51 9.31
CA PHE A 21 -22.26 16.25 9.60
C PHE A 21 -23.72 16.32 9.15
N LEU A 22 -24.19 15.27 8.48
CA LEU A 22 -25.61 14.98 8.34
C LEU A 22 -25.99 13.98 9.42
N ILE A 23 -26.92 14.37 10.29
CA ILE A 23 -27.42 13.53 11.38
C ILE A 23 -28.83 13.02 11.06
N GLY A 24 -29.13 11.80 11.48
CA GLY A 24 -30.43 11.19 11.28
C GLY A 24 -30.40 9.70 11.61
N GLY A 25 -31.25 8.91 10.97
CA GLY A 25 -31.25 7.46 11.08
C GLY A 25 -31.51 6.84 9.71
N HIS A 26 -31.03 5.62 9.49
CA HIS A 26 -31.32 4.86 8.29
C HIS A 26 -31.63 3.40 8.61
N ILE A 27 -32.41 2.78 7.73
CA ILE A 27 -32.54 1.33 7.65
C ILE A 27 -32.17 0.96 6.22
N VAL A 28 -31.14 0.16 6.05
CA VAL A 28 -30.61 -0.25 4.75
C VAL A 28 -30.71 -1.76 4.65
N GLU A 29 -31.32 -2.25 3.57
CA GLU A 29 -31.22 -3.64 3.17
C GLU A 29 -30.22 -3.76 2.01
N GLU A 30 -29.18 -4.54 2.24
CA GLU A 30 -28.21 -4.94 1.23
C GLU A 30 -28.49 -6.40 0.82
N SER A 31 -28.94 -6.57 -0.41
CA SER A 31 -29.26 -7.88 -0.97
C SER A 31 -28.31 -8.22 -2.12
N PHE A 32 -27.72 -9.40 -2.04
CA PHE A 32 -26.75 -9.92 -3.00
C PHE A 32 -27.46 -10.87 -3.94
N LEU A 33 -27.28 -10.65 -5.24
CA LEU A 33 -27.85 -11.47 -6.31
C LEU A 33 -26.71 -12.16 -7.06
N LYS A 34 -27.04 -13.23 -7.79
CA LYS A 34 -26.09 -13.89 -8.69
C LYS A 34 -25.59 -12.92 -9.76
N SER A 35 -24.30 -13.00 -10.10
CA SER A 35 -23.66 -12.13 -11.10
C SER A 35 -24.30 -12.20 -12.49
N THR A 36 -24.97 -13.30 -12.81
CA THR A 36 -25.75 -13.46 -14.05
C THR A 36 -26.81 -12.38 -14.24
N GLU A 37 -27.33 -11.79 -13.15
CA GLU A 37 -28.32 -10.72 -13.22
C GLU A 37 -27.72 -9.39 -13.75
N LEU A 38 -26.39 -9.22 -13.69
CA LEU A 38 -25.71 -8.03 -14.23
C LEU A 38 -25.90 -7.92 -15.76
N TYR A 39 -26.00 -9.07 -16.43
CA TYR A 39 -26.14 -9.18 -17.88
C TYR A 39 -27.61 -9.31 -18.34
N SER A 40 -28.56 -9.14 -17.42
CA SER A 40 -29.98 -9.14 -17.77
C SER A 40 -30.38 -7.85 -18.49
N ASP A 41 -31.39 -7.95 -19.35
CA ASP A 41 -31.98 -6.80 -20.03
C ASP A 41 -32.41 -5.71 -19.04
N GLU A 42 -32.35 -4.45 -19.48
CA GLU A 42 -32.69 -3.29 -18.66
C GLU A 42 -34.10 -3.39 -18.05
N THR A 43 -35.05 -3.94 -18.81
CA THR A 43 -36.43 -4.18 -18.37
C THR A 43 -36.49 -5.16 -17.20
N VAL A 44 -35.75 -6.26 -17.27
CA VAL A 44 -35.63 -7.26 -16.21
C VAL A 44 -34.98 -6.63 -14.98
N ARG A 45 -33.89 -5.89 -15.18
CA ARG A 45 -33.18 -5.17 -14.10
C ARG A 45 -34.09 -4.19 -13.36
N LYS A 46 -34.90 -3.41 -14.08
CA LYS A 46 -35.89 -2.50 -13.49
C LYS A 46 -36.97 -3.25 -12.72
N SER A 47 -37.50 -4.35 -13.25
CA SER A 47 -38.44 -5.22 -12.53
C SER A 47 -37.81 -5.75 -11.23
N ARG A 48 -36.51 -6.13 -11.24
CA ARG A 48 -35.80 -6.59 -10.03
C ARG A 48 -35.63 -5.48 -9.00
N GLN A 49 -35.28 -4.27 -9.43
CA GLN A 49 -35.16 -3.11 -8.54
C GLN A 49 -36.51 -2.77 -7.88
N SER A 50 -37.61 -2.86 -8.64
CA SER A 50 -38.95 -2.67 -8.09
C SER A 50 -39.32 -3.78 -7.11
N GLY A 51 -39.05 -5.04 -7.43
CA GLY A 51 -39.26 -6.18 -6.53
C GLY A 51 -38.47 -6.05 -5.22
N ALA A 52 -37.21 -5.59 -5.29
CA ALA A 52 -36.39 -5.32 -4.11
C ALA A 52 -36.98 -4.23 -3.21
N ARG A 53 -37.42 -3.11 -3.81
CA ARG A 53 -38.07 -2.01 -3.08
C ARG A 53 -39.36 -2.48 -2.42
N ALA A 54 -40.21 -3.19 -3.15
CA ALA A 54 -41.48 -3.70 -2.62
C ALA A 54 -41.28 -4.75 -1.52
N SER A 55 -40.30 -5.65 -1.68
CA SER A 55 -39.92 -6.62 -0.65
C SER A 55 -39.46 -5.93 0.63
N PHE A 56 -38.56 -4.95 0.52
CA PHE A 56 -38.08 -4.19 1.67
C PHE A 56 -39.20 -3.41 2.37
N MET A 57 -40.06 -2.74 1.59
CA MET A 57 -41.20 -2.00 2.13
C MET A 57 -42.23 -2.92 2.81
N GLY A 58 -42.41 -4.14 2.30
CA GLY A 58 -43.25 -5.17 2.91
C GLY A 58 -42.79 -5.66 4.28
N LYS A 59 -41.60 -5.26 4.74
CA LYS A 59 -41.07 -5.56 6.08
C LYS A 59 -41.58 -4.60 7.16
N PHE A 60 -42.24 -3.52 6.76
CA PHE A 60 -42.82 -2.52 7.64
C PHE A 60 -44.34 -2.64 7.67
N SER A 61 -44.95 -2.28 8.79
CA SER A 61 -46.36 -1.92 8.81
C SER A 61 -46.48 -0.51 8.22
N LEU A 62 -47.14 -0.41 7.06
CA LEU A 62 -47.27 0.84 6.32
C LEU A 62 -48.66 1.45 6.56
N SER A 63 -48.69 2.74 6.83
CA SER A 63 -49.94 3.50 6.84
C SER A 63 -50.49 3.65 5.42
N ALA A 64 -51.78 3.98 5.30
CA ALA A 64 -52.47 4.11 4.00
C ALA A 64 -51.76 5.08 3.03
N ASN A 65 -51.05 6.09 3.54
CA ASN A 65 -50.28 7.06 2.74
C ASN A 65 -49.02 6.46 2.09
N TYR A 66 -48.42 5.43 2.71
CA TYR A 66 -47.28 4.70 2.16
C TYR A 66 -47.70 3.47 1.34
N GLY A 67 -48.85 2.87 1.66
CA GLY A 67 -49.37 1.70 0.94
C GLY A 67 -49.68 1.95 -0.54
N THR A 68 -50.02 3.19 -0.93
CA THR A 68 -50.26 3.57 -2.33
C THR A 68 -48.98 3.70 -3.17
N GLN A 69 -47.81 3.83 -2.54
CA GLN A 69 -46.51 3.92 -3.23
C GLN A 69 -45.91 2.54 -3.58
N VAL A 70 -46.44 1.45 -3.00
CA VAL A 70 -46.01 0.07 -3.23
C VAL A 70 -46.91 -0.60 -4.27
N SER A 71 -46.96 -0.06 -5.49
CA SER A 71 -47.73 -0.64 -6.60
C SER A 71 -46.86 -1.60 -7.41
N THR A 72 -46.45 -2.73 -6.83
CA THR A 72 -45.65 -3.77 -7.53
C THR A 72 -46.33 -5.13 -7.39
N THR A 73 -46.32 -5.94 -8.44
CA THR A 73 -47.02 -7.24 -8.43
C THR A 73 -46.32 -8.24 -7.51
N SER A 74 -47.07 -9.13 -6.85
CA SER A 74 -46.53 -10.23 -6.04
C SER A 74 -45.57 -11.14 -6.83
N ILE A 75 -45.73 -11.17 -8.15
CA ILE A 75 -44.88 -11.92 -9.09
C ILE A 75 -43.46 -11.34 -9.12
N ASP A 76 -43.31 -10.01 -9.18
CA ASP A 76 -41.99 -9.36 -9.22
C ASP A 76 -41.21 -9.57 -7.92
N ILE A 77 -41.90 -9.52 -6.78
CA ILE A 77 -41.32 -9.78 -5.46
C ILE A 77 -40.82 -11.22 -5.39
N ASN A 78 -41.67 -12.21 -5.71
CA ASN A 78 -41.29 -13.63 -5.65
C ASN A 78 -40.10 -13.93 -6.56
N LYS A 79 -40.14 -13.43 -7.81
CA LYS A 79 -39.04 -13.60 -8.74
C LYS A 79 -37.74 -13.03 -8.17
N TYR A 80 -37.78 -11.85 -7.54
CA TYR A 80 -36.61 -11.22 -6.92
C TYR A 80 -36.07 -12.06 -5.76
N GLU A 81 -36.93 -12.48 -4.83
CA GLU A 81 -36.55 -13.27 -3.65
C GLU A 81 -35.86 -14.58 -4.03
N GLU A 82 -36.34 -15.28 -5.08
CA GLU A 82 -35.73 -16.52 -5.59
C GLU A 82 -34.28 -16.36 -6.10
N ARG A 83 -33.82 -15.12 -6.31
CA ARG A 83 -32.48 -14.80 -6.84
C ARG A 83 -31.54 -14.21 -5.80
N VAL A 84 -32.06 -13.82 -4.64
CA VAL A 84 -31.24 -13.32 -3.53
C VAL A 84 -30.46 -14.49 -2.95
N THR A 85 -29.13 -14.36 -2.88
CA THR A 85 -28.24 -15.35 -2.29
C THR A 85 -27.89 -15.02 -0.85
N TYR A 86 -27.80 -13.74 -0.53
CA TYR A 86 -27.51 -13.24 0.81
C TYR A 86 -28.20 -11.90 1.02
N ARG A 87 -28.61 -11.66 2.27
CA ARG A 87 -29.30 -10.44 2.69
C ARG A 87 -28.71 -9.99 4.01
N HIS A 88 -28.51 -8.69 4.12
CA HIS A 88 -28.15 -8.02 5.35
C HIS A 88 -29.06 -6.80 5.55
N ILE A 89 -29.56 -6.60 6.76
CA ILE A 89 -30.33 -5.41 7.11
C ILE A 89 -29.62 -4.73 8.26
N THR A 90 -29.31 -3.46 8.07
CA THR A 90 -28.65 -2.60 9.03
C THR A 90 -29.59 -1.47 9.41
N SER A 91 -29.77 -1.26 10.71
CA SER A 91 -30.60 -0.18 11.25
C SER A 91 -29.78 0.62 12.23
N GLU A 92 -29.50 1.87 11.88
CA GLU A 92 -28.68 2.77 12.69
C GLU A 92 -29.44 4.08 12.93
N GLY A 93 -29.44 4.53 14.18
CA GLY A 93 -30.27 5.64 14.62
C GLY A 93 -31.73 5.25 14.84
N GLY A 94 -32.40 5.98 15.73
CA GLY A 94 -33.73 5.67 16.21
C GLY A 94 -33.77 4.41 17.08
N LYS A 95 -34.94 3.79 17.19
CA LYS A 95 -35.13 2.49 17.85
C LYS A 95 -34.67 1.34 16.95
N PRO A 96 -34.24 0.19 17.52
CA PRO A 96 -33.88 -1.00 16.76
C PRO A 96 -34.98 -1.44 15.78
N PHE A 97 -34.56 -1.91 14.60
CA PHE A 97 -35.48 -2.44 13.59
C PHE A 97 -36.14 -3.75 14.06
N LEU A 98 -37.46 -3.83 13.89
CA LEU A 98 -38.27 -5.02 14.13
C LEU A 98 -39.15 -5.28 12.92
N LEU A 99 -39.24 -6.55 12.49
CA LEU A 99 -40.10 -6.92 11.38
C LEU A 99 -41.57 -6.57 11.70
N GLY A 100 -42.25 -5.92 10.77
CA GLY A 100 -43.62 -5.46 10.93
C GLY A 100 -43.77 -4.16 11.73
N MET A 101 -42.69 -3.49 12.12
CA MET A 101 -42.78 -2.20 12.81
C MET A 101 -43.37 -1.11 11.91
N SER A 102 -44.04 -0.12 12.52
CA SER A 102 -44.47 1.10 11.82
C SER A 102 -43.26 1.93 11.39
N LEU A 103 -43.15 2.22 10.09
CA LEU A 103 -42.10 3.10 9.55
C LEU A 103 -42.22 4.51 10.14
N GLN A 104 -43.46 5.01 10.29
CA GLN A 104 -43.73 6.33 10.88
C GLN A 104 -43.26 6.39 12.34
N ASP A 105 -43.54 5.34 13.11
CA ASP A 105 -43.16 5.30 14.52
C ASP A 105 -41.65 5.18 14.68
N TRP A 106 -40.97 4.52 13.74
CA TRP A 106 -39.51 4.50 13.70
C TRP A 106 -38.94 5.89 13.38
N GLN A 107 -39.49 6.59 12.37
CA GLN A 107 -39.06 7.94 12.00
C GLN A 107 -39.12 8.91 13.19
N MET A 108 -40.18 8.84 14.00
CA MET A 108 -40.32 9.69 15.20
C MET A 108 -39.25 9.42 16.26
N THR A 109 -38.63 8.24 16.28
CA THR A 109 -37.55 7.93 17.24
C THR A 109 -36.18 8.47 16.81
N ILE A 110 -36.03 8.94 15.56
CA ILE A 110 -34.74 9.44 15.07
C ILE A 110 -34.32 10.70 15.81
N GLU A 111 -35.25 11.58 16.13
CA GLU A 111 -34.97 12.85 16.83
C GLU A 111 -34.31 12.61 18.20
N THR A 112 -34.71 11.55 18.91
CA THR A 112 -34.19 11.23 20.23
C THR A 112 -32.92 10.38 20.20
N ASN A 113 -32.62 9.71 19.09
CA ASN A 113 -31.42 8.89 18.93
C ASN A 113 -30.81 9.00 17.52
N PRO A 114 -30.31 10.17 17.09
CA PRO A 114 -29.71 10.31 15.79
C PRO A 114 -28.28 9.76 15.76
N ILE A 115 -27.85 9.31 14.59
CA ILE A 115 -26.46 8.98 14.26
C ILE A 115 -25.93 9.92 13.18
N ILE A 116 -24.61 9.92 12.99
CA ILE A 116 -23.97 10.59 11.85
C ILE A 116 -24.17 9.70 10.61
N LEU A 117 -25.04 10.12 9.70
CA LEU A 117 -25.30 9.42 8.44
C LEU A 117 -24.21 9.68 7.40
N GLN A 118 -23.74 10.92 7.35
CA GLN A 118 -22.76 11.34 6.35
C GLN A 118 -21.83 12.39 6.94
N ARG A 119 -20.56 12.31 6.56
CA ARG A 119 -19.52 13.30 6.86
C ARG A 119 -19.14 14.00 5.56
N THR A 120 -19.20 15.33 5.55
CA THR A 120 -18.52 16.12 4.53
C THR A 120 -17.07 16.29 4.97
N ILE A 121 -16.15 15.75 4.17
CA ILE A 121 -14.73 15.74 4.48
C ILE A 121 -13.98 16.75 3.62
N GLU A 122 -12.96 17.36 4.21
CA GLU A 122 -12.06 18.31 3.55
C GLU A 122 -10.61 17.93 3.87
N ASN A 123 -9.66 18.30 3.01
CA ASN A 123 -8.25 18.02 3.25
C ASN A 123 -7.83 18.64 4.60
N ILE A 124 -7.13 17.87 5.44
CA ILE A 124 -6.70 18.30 6.77
C ILE A 124 -5.91 19.61 6.76
N THR A 125 -5.17 19.91 5.69
CA THR A 125 -4.40 21.16 5.60
C THR A 125 -5.28 22.40 5.40
N MET A 126 -6.53 22.25 4.98
CA MET A 126 -7.47 23.38 4.87
C MET A 126 -7.88 23.94 6.24
N ALA A 127 -7.73 23.15 7.30
CA ALA A 127 -7.96 23.62 8.67
C ALA A 127 -6.77 24.45 9.23
N ILE A 128 -5.64 24.50 8.51
CA ILE A 128 -4.44 25.24 8.93
C ILE A 128 -4.46 26.61 8.25
N ASP A 129 -4.91 27.63 8.98
CA ASP A 129 -4.84 29.03 8.54
C ASP A 129 -3.60 29.71 9.16
N PRO A 130 -2.60 30.12 8.36
CA PRO A 130 -1.42 30.82 8.86
C PRO A 130 -1.75 32.05 9.72
N LYS A 131 -2.86 32.74 9.44
CA LYS A 131 -3.28 33.93 10.20
C LYS A 131 -3.72 33.60 11.62
N GLN A 132 -4.11 32.35 11.88
CA GLN A 132 -4.46 31.85 13.21
C GLN A 132 -3.23 31.37 14.00
N ILE A 133 -2.02 31.48 13.44
CA ILE A 133 -0.75 31.09 14.06
C ILE A 133 0.21 32.28 14.04
N PRO A 134 -0.11 33.40 14.72
CA PRO A 134 0.67 34.63 14.65
C PRO A 134 2.08 34.52 15.24
N GLU A 135 2.37 33.47 16.01
CA GLU A 135 3.68 33.21 16.61
C GLU A 135 4.72 32.71 15.60
N ILE A 136 4.29 32.31 14.39
CA ILE A 136 5.15 31.76 13.34
C ILE A 136 4.97 32.59 12.07
N GLU A 137 6.07 32.94 11.40
CA GLU A 137 6.01 33.60 10.10
C GLU A 137 5.31 32.72 9.06
N GLU A 138 4.39 33.32 8.27
CA GLU A 138 3.47 32.60 7.38
C GLU A 138 4.20 31.64 6.40
N ASP A 139 5.38 32.02 5.90
CA ASP A 139 6.19 31.19 5.00
C ASP A 139 6.56 29.82 5.61
N TYR A 140 6.88 29.78 6.92
CA TYR A 140 7.15 28.51 7.60
C TYR A 140 5.90 27.66 7.78
N VAL A 141 4.73 28.29 7.96
CA VAL A 141 3.45 27.58 8.03
C VAL A 141 3.12 26.96 6.67
N TYR A 142 3.30 27.69 5.57
CA TYR A 142 3.10 27.15 4.22
C TYR A 142 4.04 26.00 3.90
N LYS A 143 5.31 26.09 4.30
CA LYS A 143 6.26 24.96 4.19
C LYS A 143 5.82 23.74 4.99
N ALA A 144 5.24 23.93 6.18
CA ALA A 144 4.69 22.83 6.97
C ALA A 144 3.47 22.19 6.27
N ILE A 145 2.57 23.01 5.73
CA ILE A 145 1.41 22.56 4.93
C ILE A 145 1.86 21.71 3.73
N GLU A 146 2.87 22.17 2.99
CA GLU A 146 3.44 21.41 1.87
C GLU A 146 3.97 20.05 2.32
N LYS A 147 4.72 20.00 3.44
CA LYS A 147 5.24 18.73 3.97
C LYS A 147 4.15 17.78 4.45
N ILE A 148 3.05 18.30 5.01
CA ILE A 148 1.88 17.50 5.38
C ILE A 148 1.20 16.95 4.13
N ASN A 149 0.99 17.77 3.10
CA ASN A 149 0.42 17.32 1.83
C ASN A 149 1.26 16.22 1.17
N ASN A 150 2.58 16.38 1.13
CA ASN A 150 3.48 15.33 0.62
C ASN A 150 3.36 14.05 1.45
N ALA A 151 3.26 14.14 2.79
CA ALA A 151 3.07 12.98 3.65
C ALA A 151 1.73 12.26 3.41
N ILE A 152 0.65 13.00 3.11
CA ILE A 152 -0.65 12.44 2.70
C ILE A 152 -0.51 11.69 1.37
N GLU A 153 0.17 12.29 0.39
CA GLU A 153 0.43 11.66 -0.90
C GLU A 153 1.28 10.38 -0.73
N THR A 154 2.33 10.41 0.09
CA THR A 154 3.12 9.22 0.41
C THR A 154 2.23 8.14 1.05
N TYR A 155 1.36 8.49 2.00
CA TYR A 155 0.42 7.56 2.62
C TYR A 155 -0.48 6.87 1.59
N ILE A 156 -1.00 7.62 0.62
CA ILE A 156 -1.81 7.06 -0.48
C ILE A 156 -0.96 6.10 -1.31
N LYS A 157 0.19 6.55 -1.82
CA LYS A 157 1.08 5.75 -2.68
C LYS A 157 1.53 4.45 -2.02
N MET A 158 1.81 4.46 -0.73
CA MET A 158 2.22 3.28 0.05
C MET A 158 1.12 2.21 0.18
N ASN A 159 -0.13 2.56 -0.12
CA ASN A 159 -1.29 1.69 -0.05
C ASN A 159 -1.92 1.38 -1.43
N LEU A 160 -1.28 1.81 -2.52
CA LEU A 160 -1.71 1.45 -3.87
C LEU A 160 -1.21 0.03 -4.22
N ILE A 161 -2.14 -0.78 -4.73
CA ILE A 161 -1.88 -2.10 -5.30
C ILE A 161 -2.41 -2.06 -6.72
N TYR A 162 -1.48 -2.02 -7.67
CA TYR A 162 -1.79 -2.01 -9.09
C TYR A 162 -1.99 -3.43 -9.59
N GLY A 163 -3.05 -3.67 -10.34
CA GLY A 163 -3.30 -4.98 -10.96
C GLY A 163 -4.62 -5.03 -11.72
N CYS A 164 -4.79 -6.09 -12.49
CA CYS A 164 -6.02 -6.30 -13.25
C CYS A 164 -7.25 -6.42 -12.33
N MET A 165 -8.24 -5.54 -12.52
CA MET A 165 -9.50 -5.55 -11.77
C MET A 165 -10.67 -6.25 -12.50
N GLU A 166 -10.44 -6.74 -13.73
CA GLU A 166 -11.45 -7.48 -14.51
C GLU A 166 -11.63 -8.92 -13.98
N ARG A 167 -12.78 -9.19 -13.35
CA ARG A 167 -13.05 -10.47 -12.65
C ARG A 167 -13.00 -11.70 -13.55
N THR A 168 -13.22 -11.53 -14.85
CA THR A 168 -13.20 -12.62 -15.83
C THR A 168 -11.80 -12.93 -16.37
N SER A 169 -10.82 -12.05 -16.12
CA SER A 169 -9.45 -12.21 -16.59
C SER A 169 -8.69 -13.28 -15.79
N LEU A 170 -7.86 -14.07 -16.47
CA LEU A 170 -6.89 -14.97 -15.82
C LEU A 170 -5.83 -14.24 -14.99
N SER A 171 -5.64 -12.95 -15.26
CA SER A 171 -4.73 -12.05 -14.54
C SER A 171 -5.42 -11.30 -13.39
N PHE A 172 -6.71 -11.54 -13.12
CA PHE A 172 -7.46 -10.84 -12.09
C PHE A 172 -6.73 -10.87 -10.73
N ASN A 173 -6.43 -9.68 -10.22
CA ASN A 173 -5.84 -9.49 -8.91
C ASN A 173 -6.90 -8.94 -7.95
N TRP A 174 -7.40 -9.81 -7.08
CA TRP A 174 -8.41 -9.45 -6.08
C TRP A 174 -7.90 -8.47 -5.01
N LEU A 175 -6.58 -8.26 -4.89
CA LEU A 175 -5.97 -7.26 -4.02
C LEU A 175 -5.80 -5.89 -4.68
N ALA A 176 -5.94 -5.81 -6.01
CA ALA A 176 -5.75 -4.55 -6.71
C ALA A 176 -6.84 -3.55 -6.37
N ASN A 177 -6.42 -2.32 -6.05
CA ASN A 177 -7.31 -1.18 -5.83
C ASN A 177 -7.19 -0.11 -6.93
N ILE A 178 -6.25 -0.29 -7.86
CA ILE A 178 -6.09 0.53 -9.06
C ILE A 178 -5.90 -0.42 -10.25
N ASP A 179 -6.74 -0.27 -11.28
CA ASP A 179 -6.59 -1.00 -12.52
C ASP A 179 -5.36 -0.49 -13.28
N ASP A 180 -4.52 -1.42 -13.72
CA ASP A 180 -3.26 -1.15 -14.43
C ASP A 180 -3.31 -1.57 -15.90
N GLY A 181 -4.46 -2.04 -16.40
CA GLY A 181 -4.62 -2.48 -17.77
C GLY A 181 -3.96 -3.84 -18.10
N SER A 182 -3.42 -4.55 -17.10
CA SER A 182 -2.72 -5.83 -17.28
C SER A 182 -3.64 -7.03 -17.60
N CYS A 183 -4.95 -6.79 -17.80
CA CYS A 183 -5.97 -7.82 -18.00
C CYS A 183 -5.89 -8.55 -19.34
N ALA A 184 -5.22 -7.99 -20.36
CA ALA A 184 -5.09 -8.58 -21.70
C ALA A 184 -3.78 -9.36 -21.87
N GLU A 185 -3.88 -10.64 -22.24
CA GLU A 185 -2.71 -11.50 -22.50
C GLU A 185 -2.05 -11.15 -23.85
N THR A 186 -0.85 -10.56 -23.84
CA THR A 186 0.10 -10.74 -24.95
C THR A 186 1.53 -10.81 -24.43
N VAL A 187 2.22 -11.91 -24.73
CA VAL A 187 3.59 -12.20 -24.29
C VAL A 187 4.57 -11.23 -24.94
N ALA A 188 5.37 -10.52 -24.14
CA ALA A 188 6.52 -9.77 -24.65
C ALA A 188 7.71 -9.88 -23.69
N ASN A 189 8.84 -10.32 -24.23
CA ASN A 189 10.15 -10.39 -23.57
C ASN A 189 10.84 -9.02 -23.64
N THR A 190 11.58 -8.62 -22.61
CA THR A 190 12.36 -7.37 -22.62
C THR A 190 13.82 -7.59 -22.24
N HIS A 191 14.71 -6.99 -23.02
CA HIS A 191 16.13 -6.77 -22.75
C HIS A 191 16.42 -5.27 -22.83
N SER A 192 17.35 -4.75 -22.01
CA SER A 192 18.02 -3.47 -22.22
C SER A 192 19.32 -3.33 -21.37
N PRO A 193 20.22 -2.38 -21.69
CA PRO A 193 21.68 -2.54 -21.58
C PRO A 193 22.35 -1.80 -20.41
N SER A 194 23.63 -2.13 -20.18
CA SER A 194 24.50 -1.71 -19.07
C SER A 194 25.47 -0.55 -19.39
N PRO A 195 25.82 0.32 -18.42
CA PRO A 195 26.97 1.25 -18.47
C PRO A 195 28.01 1.01 -17.33
N PRO A 196 29.15 1.73 -17.32
CA PRO A 196 30.46 1.22 -16.83
C PRO A 196 30.84 1.56 -15.38
N ASP A 197 31.89 0.88 -14.90
CA ASP A 197 32.52 0.93 -13.56
C ASP A 197 33.13 2.30 -13.19
N ASP A 198 33.10 2.70 -11.90
CA ASP A 198 34.31 2.79 -11.03
C ASP A 198 34.09 3.24 -9.55
N LEU A 199 35.01 2.81 -8.67
CA LEU A 199 35.48 3.27 -7.33
C LEU A 199 34.53 3.93 -6.28
N CYS A 200 34.02 3.13 -5.33
CA CYS A 200 33.79 3.53 -3.92
C CYS A 200 33.65 2.27 -3.01
N ASN A 201 34.55 2.09 -2.03
CA ASN A 201 34.82 0.81 -1.35
C ASN A 201 34.33 0.68 0.11
N SER A 202 33.32 1.45 0.54
CA SER A 202 32.91 1.44 1.96
C SER A 202 31.41 1.34 2.26
N PHE A 203 30.54 1.17 1.26
CA PHE A 203 29.11 0.89 1.45
C PHE A 203 28.62 -0.14 0.42
N LYS A 204 29.12 -1.38 0.53
CA LYS A 204 28.98 -2.41 -0.49
C LYS A 204 28.09 -3.57 -0.03
N LEU A 205 27.02 -3.83 -0.77
CA LEU A 205 26.34 -5.12 -0.84
C LEU A 205 26.98 -5.91 -2.01
N SER A 206 27.31 -7.18 -1.83
CA SER A 206 27.98 -8.10 -2.78
C SER A 206 27.14 -9.34 -3.11
N ASN A 207 26.65 -9.50 -4.34
CA ASN A 207 25.72 -10.57 -4.77
C ASN A 207 25.94 -11.93 -4.10
N PHE A 208 24.89 -12.52 -3.51
CA PHE A 208 25.00 -13.58 -2.49
C PHE A 208 25.56 -14.85 -3.09
N HIS A 209 25.33 -14.98 -4.39
CA HIS A 209 25.73 -16.11 -5.18
C HIS A 209 27.18 -15.98 -5.70
N THR A 210 27.61 -14.77 -6.04
CA THR A 210 28.95 -14.55 -6.63
C THR A 210 29.95 -14.04 -5.61
N ASN A 211 29.48 -13.57 -4.45
CA ASN A 211 30.21 -12.69 -3.52
C ASN A 211 30.84 -11.48 -4.24
N THR A 212 30.28 -11.07 -5.39
CA THR A 212 30.75 -9.92 -6.20
C THR A 212 29.60 -8.99 -6.58
N GLN A 213 29.86 -7.81 -7.13
CA GLN A 213 28.82 -6.85 -7.55
C GLN A 213 28.06 -7.28 -8.82
N GLN A 214 28.42 -8.43 -9.40
CA GLN A 214 27.88 -8.90 -10.67
C GLN A 214 26.80 -9.96 -10.46
N CYS A 215 25.78 -9.91 -11.32
CA CYS A 215 24.76 -10.95 -11.36
C CYS A 215 25.39 -12.33 -11.71
N PRO A 216 24.77 -13.44 -11.26
CA PRO A 216 25.20 -14.78 -11.62
C PRO A 216 25.26 -14.98 -13.14
N LEU A 217 26.07 -15.95 -13.58
CA LEU A 217 26.12 -16.34 -14.99
C LEU A 217 24.72 -16.68 -15.51
N GLY A 218 24.32 -16.01 -16.60
CA GLY A 218 22.99 -16.14 -17.18
C GLY A 218 21.92 -15.22 -16.58
N PHE A 219 22.30 -14.20 -15.81
CA PHE A 219 21.44 -13.11 -15.36
C PHE A 219 21.96 -11.75 -15.86
N THR A 220 21.04 -10.84 -16.18
CA THR A 220 21.33 -9.44 -16.50
C THR A 220 21.07 -8.54 -15.30
N GLN A 221 21.94 -7.54 -15.12
CA GLN A 221 21.81 -6.52 -14.09
C GLN A 221 20.91 -5.39 -14.57
N ASN A 222 19.89 -5.04 -13.78
CA ASN A 222 19.02 -3.90 -14.02
C ASN A 222 19.19 -2.91 -12.88
N LEU A 223 19.57 -1.67 -13.22
CA LEU A 223 19.57 -0.58 -12.26
C LEU A 223 18.14 -0.37 -11.75
N LEU A 224 17.99 -0.25 -10.43
CA LEU A 224 16.75 0.07 -9.74
C LEU A 224 16.76 1.50 -9.24
N HIS A 225 17.85 2.00 -8.68
CA HIS A 225 17.91 3.37 -8.17
C HIS A 225 19.35 3.88 -8.06
N THR A 226 19.54 5.16 -8.31
CA THR A 226 20.79 5.88 -8.02
C THR A 226 20.50 6.92 -6.95
N LEU A 227 21.21 6.82 -5.83
CA LEU A 227 21.11 7.72 -4.68
C LEU A 227 22.43 8.48 -4.54
N THR A 228 22.36 9.82 -4.53
CA THR A 228 23.55 10.68 -4.34
C THR A 228 23.37 11.49 -3.06
N ARG A 229 24.29 11.37 -2.11
CA ARG A 229 24.24 12.07 -0.83
C ARG A 229 25.53 12.83 -0.55
N THR A 230 25.40 14.01 0.02
CA THR A 230 26.54 14.73 0.60
C THR A 230 26.83 14.16 1.99
N GLN A 231 28.06 13.69 2.20
CA GLN A 231 28.51 13.16 3.48
C GLN A 231 29.56 14.10 4.07
N ARG A 232 29.38 14.48 5.34
CA ARG A 232 30.44 15.16 6.10
C ARG A 232 31.49 14.12 6.44
N ILE A 233 32.72 14.37 5.98
CA ILE A 233 33.87 13.54 6.31
C ILE A 233 34.48 14.13 7.56
N GLU A 234 34.48 13.32 8.62
CA GLU A 234 35.02 13.69 9.91
C GLU A 234 36.08 12.67 10.34
N HIS A 235 37.16 13.13 10.95
CA HIS A 235 38.22 12.27 11.46
C HIS A 235 38.33 12.40 12.97
N GLN A 236 38.34 11.27 13.65
CA GLN A 236 38.41 11.21 15.10
C GLN A 236 39.86 10.99 15.55
N TYR A 237 40.46 12.03 16.11
CA TYR A 237 41.81 11.99 16.68
C TYR A 237 41.74 11.59 18.14
N SER A 238 42.55 10.61 18.55
CA SER A 238 42.78 10.28 19.96
C SER A 238 44.00 11.03 20.49
N TYR A 239 43.89 11.63 21.68
CA TYR A 239 44.97 12.33 22.35
C TYR A 239 44.91 12.13 23.87
N LYS A 240 46.04 12.34 24.55
CA LYS A 240 46.10 12.27 26.03
C LYS A 240 45.60 13.58 26.65
N CYS A 241 44.77 13.48 27.70
CA CYS A 241 44.13 14.60 28.38
C CYS A 241 44.02 14.36 29.90
N GLY A 242 43.64 15.41 30.66
CA GLY A 242 43.47 15.37 32.12
C GLY A 242 44.76 15.61 32.92
N LEU A 243 44.64 15.72 34.25
CA LEU A 243 45.78 15.93 35.15
C LEU A 243 46.74 14.73 35.04
N PHE A 244 47.99 14.98 34.66
CA PHE A 244 49.02 13.96 34.32
C PHE A 244 48.80 13.16 33.03
N GLY A 245 47.86 13.54 32.14
CA GLY A 245 47.73 12.95 30.80
C GLY A 245 47.31 11.47 30.76
N ILE A 246 46.64 11.00 31.83
CA ILE A 246 46.26 9.60 32.02
C ILE A 246 44.97 9.22 31.28
N LYS A 247 44.14 10.19 30.89
CA LYS A 247 42.91 9.93 30.14
C LYS A 247 43.19 9.99 28.63
N ARG A 248 42.56 9.10 27.86
CA ARG A 248 42.46 9.24 26.40
C ARG A 248 41.18 10.00 26.08
N CYS A 249 41.33 11.17 25.47
CA CYS A 249 40.25 11.92 24.89
C CYS A 249 40.21 11.70 23.39
N HIS A 250 39.03 11.93 22.81
CA HIS A 250 38.83 11.90 21.38
C HIS A 250 38.32 13.26 20.93
N ARG A 251 38.85 13.77 19.82
CA ARG A 251 38.34 14.98 19.15
C ARG A 251 38.00 14.62 17.72
N THR A 252 36.77 14.92 17.32
CA THR A 252 36.33 14.82 15.95
C THR A 252 36.60 16.14 15.24
N ILE A 253 37.28 16.11 14.10
CA ILE A 253 37.47 17.30 13.25
C ILE A 253 36.79 17.07 11.90
N TYR A 254 36.20 18.14 11.38
CA TYR A 254 35.61 18.17 10.06
C TYR A 254 36.71 18.33 9.00
N LEU A 255 36.79 17.37 8.07
CA LEU A 255 37.76 17.36 6.99
C LEU A 255 37.20 17.89 5.67
N GLY A 256 35.88 17.80 5.47
CA GLY A 256 35.22 18.29 4.26
C GLY A 256 33.86 17.64 4.01
N THR A 257 33.25 17.99 2.88
CA THR A 257 32.04 17.34 2.37
C THR A 257 32.39 16.53 1.14
N GLY A 258 32.18 15.21 1.20
CA GLY A 258 32.23 14.33 0.04
C GLY A 258 30.83 14.14 -0.56
N ILE A 259 30.77 13.75 -1.82
CA ILE A 259 29.54 13.24 -2.46
C ILE A 259 29.69 11.73 -2.57
N VAL A 260 28.72 10.99 -2.05
CA VAL A 260 28.64 9.54 -2.12
C VAL A 260 27.47 9.17 -3.01
N THR A 261 27.75 8.40 -4.05
CA THR A 261 26.72 7.84 -4.94
C THR A 261 26.62 6.35 -4.71
N SER A 262 25.42 5.87 -4.42
CA SER A 262 25.09 4.46 -4.25
C SER A 262 24.09 4.00 -5.31
N TYR A 263 24.27 2.79 -5.80
CA TYR A 263 23.46 2.19 -6.84
C TYR A 263 22.77 0.93 -6.30
N LEU A 264 21.47 0.82 -6.52
CA LEU A 264 20.67 -0.37 -6.21
C LEU A 264 20.38 -1.10 -7.51
N TYR A 265 20.59 -2.42 -7.54
CA TYR A 265 20.39 -3.25 -8.72
C TYR A 265 19.49 -4.46 -8.43
N SER A 266 18.91 -5.03 -9.48
CA SER A 266 18.27 -6.35 -9.48
C SER A 266 18.83 -7.21 -10.59
N CYS A 267 18.77 -8.53 -10.41
CA CYS A 267 19.20 -9.50 -11.42
C CYS A 267 17.98 -10.19 -12.05
N THR A 268 17.90 -10.19 -13.37
CA THR A 268 16.85 -10.90 -14.13
C THR A 268 17.44 -12.03 -14.94
N LYS A 269 16.74 -13.18 -14.96
CA LYS A 269 17.20 -14.37 -15.64
C LYS A 269 17.15 -14.19 -17.17
N ILE A 270 18.22 -14.60 -17.85
CA ILE A 270 18.26 -14.78 -19.31
C ILE A 270 17.76 -16.20 -19.64
N SER A 271 16.97 -16.36 -20.71
CA SER A 271 16.14 -17.55 -21.01
C SER A 271 16.81 -18.92 -20.92
N ASN A 272 18.14 -19.01 -21.00
CA ASN A 272 18.90 -20.27 -21.05
C ASN A 272 19.76 -20.56 -19.80
N ALA A 273 19.62 -19.78 -18.72
CA ALA A 273 20.42 -20.01 -17.51
C ALA A 273 19.93 -21.22 -16.68
N LEU A 274 20.87 -21.96 -16.07
CA LEU A 274 20.60 -23.06 -15.14
C LEU A 274 19.68 -22.59 -13.99
N LEU A 275 18.81 -23.49 -13.51
CA LEU A 275 17.84 -23.19 -12.44
C LEU A 275 18.56 -22.98 -11.10
N THR A 276 18.88 -21.74 -10.76
CA THR A 276 19.06 -21.36 -9.35
C THR A 276 17.68 -21.04 -8.78
N GLN A 277 17.12 -21.91 -7.94
CA GLN A 277 15.76 -21.80 -7.40
C GLN A 277 15.67 -20.82 -6.21
N TYR A 278 16.17 -19.59 -6.37
CA TYR A 278 15.91 -18.56 -5.38
C TYR A 278 14.44 -18.18 -5.44
N THR A 279 13.79 -18.24 -4.28
CA THR A 279 12.39 -17.86 -4.14
C THR A 279 12.29 -16.60 -3.31
N PHE A 280 11.29 -15.77 -3.63
CA PHE A 280 10.96 -14.57 -2.89
C PHE A 280 9.88 -14.89 -1.85
N GLY A 281 10.21 -14.67 -0.59
CA GLY A 281 9.35 -14.92 0.58
C GLY A 281 8.69 -13.67 1.13
N GLY A 282 8.73 -12.57 0.37
CA GLY A 282 8.10 -11.32 0.77
C GLY A 282 9.10 -10.27 1.21
N SER A 283 8.56 -9.15 1.70
CA SER A 283 9.37 -8.05 2.22
C SER A 283 8.63 -7.33 3.32
N PHE A 284 9.36 -6.80 4.29
CA PHE A 284 8.82 -6.00 5.37
C PHE A 284 9.77 -4.83 5.67
N THR A 285 9.26 -3.86 6.41
CA THR A 285 10.08 -2.79 6.97
C THR A 285 9.81 -2.66 8.47
N THR A 286 10.39 -1.65 9.12
CA THR A 286 10.11 -1.38 10.54
C THR A 286 8.61 -1.20 10.78
N ASN A 287 7.88 -0.59 9.84
CA ASN A 287 6.47 -0.25 10.00
C ASN A 287 5.52 -0.93 9.00
N LYS A 288 6.05 -1.56 7.96
CA LYS A 288 5.26 -2.31 6.98
C LYS A 288 5.42 -3.81 7.17
N ILE A 289 4.31 -4.53 7.26
CA ILE A 289 4.31 -6.00 7.37
C ILE A 289 4.61 -6.68 6.04
N ASN A 290 5.04 -7.94 6.12
CA ASN A 290 5.18 -8.82 4.97
C ASN A 290 3.80 -9.34 4.52
N LEU A 291 3.47 -9.10 3.24
CA LEU A 291 2.21 -9.53 2.62
C LEU A 291 1.99 -11.06 2.70
N ILE A 292 3.05 -11.86 2.73
CA ILE A 292 2.96 -13.33 2.70
C ILE A 292 2.70 -13.91 4.09
N THR A 293 3.30 -13.34 5.13
CA THR A 293 3.19 -13.84 6.51
C THR A 293 2.24 -13.03 7.38
N ASN A 294 1.73 -11.90 6.86
CA ASN A 294 0.94 -10.91 7.57
C ASN A 294 1.61 -10.40 8.88
N THR A 295 2.94 -10.44 8.94
CA THR A 295 3.77 -10.09 10.11
C THR A 295 5.09 -9.44 9.66
N LYS A 296 5.87 -8.84 10.57
CA LYS A 296 7.19 -8.25 10.26
C LYS A 296 8.30 -9.30 10.28
N SER A 297 8.08 -10.43 9.60
CA SER A 297 9.03 -11.54 9.56
C SER A 297 8.95 -12.32 8.24
N CYS A 298 9.99 -13.10 7.99
CA CYS A 298 10.01 -14.03 6.87
C CYS A 298 9.18 -15.29 7.14
N PRO A 299 8.71 -15.97 6.08
CA PRO A 299 8.13 -17.30 6.22
C PRO A 299 9.15 -18.32 6.76
N SER A 300 8.71 -19.49 7.19
CA SER A 300 9.61 -20.58 7.58
C SER A 300 10.58 -20.91 6.42
N GLU A 301 11.83 -21.24 6.75
CA GLU A 301 12.92 -21.55 5.79
C GLU A 301 13.44 -20.34 4.97
N TYR A 302 12.89 -19.14 5.20
CA TYR A 302 13.38 -17.91 4.59
C TYR A 302 14.27 -17.12 5.54
N THR A 303 15.26 -16.45 4.94
CA THR A 303 16.18 -15.55 5.64
C THR A 303 15.91 -14.10 5.23
N PRO A 304 15.80 -13.16 6.19
CA PRO A 304 15.64 -11.74 5.88
C PRO A 304 16.98 -11.12 5.50
N VAL A 305 16.96 -10.30 4.45
CA VAL A 305 18.10 -9.51 4.01
C VAL A 305 17.73 -8.05 3.86
N ARG A 306 18.50 -7.19 4.53
CA ARG A 306 18.36 -5.74 4.41
C ARG A 306 18.97 -5.24 3.10
N ILE A 307 18.13 -4.73 2.21
CA ILE A 307 18.56 -4.28 0.87
C ILE A 307 18.86 -2.77 0.82
N ILE A 308 18.06 -1.95 1.51
CA ILE A 308 18.26 -0.50 1.60
C ILE A 308 17.44 0.06 2.76
N ASN A 309 17.96 1.07 3.47
CA ASN A 309 17.32 1.66 4.66
C ASN A 309 16.87 0.59 5.66
N ASP A 310 15.57 0.43 5.86
CA ASP A 310 14.95 -0.57 6.74
C ASP A 310 14.13 -1.61 5.96
N ILE A 311 14.36 -1.71 4.65
CA ILE A 311 13.69 -2.66 3.78
C ILE A 311 14.40 -4.01 3.86
N ASP A 312 13.70 -4.99 4.45
CA ASP A 312 14.14 -6.36 4.57
C ASP A 312 13.37 -7.25 3.57
N VAL A 313 14.10 -8.01 2.75
CA VAL A 313 13.57 -8.94 1.74
C VAL A 313 13.88 -10.38 2.13
N CYS A 314 12.87 -11.24 2.07
CA CYS A 314 12.98 -12.64 2.43
C CYS A 314 13.38 -13.48 1.23
N HIS A 315 14.47 -14.24 1.33
CA HIS A 315 14.88 -15.19 0.29
C HIS A 315 15.18 -16.59 0.84
N ALA A 316 15.12 -17.58 -0.04
CA ALA A 316 15.56 -18.96 0.22
C ALA A 316 16.00 -19.64 -1.09
N GLU A 317 16.99 -20.53 -0.99
CA GLU A 317 17.63 -21.22 -2.11
C GLU A 317 16.94 -22.51 -2.54
N HIS A 318 16.41 -23.25 -1.57
CA HIS A 318 15.78 -24.54 -1.78
C HIS A 318 14.65 -24.68 -0.77
N ILE A 319 13.41 -24.65 -1.25
CA ILE A 319 12.23 -24.86 -0.40
C ILE A 319 11.49 -26.08 -0.90
N SER A 320 11.18 -26.98 0.02
CA SER A 320 10.44 -28.21 -0.29
C SER A 320 8.97 -27.95 -0.67
N ASN A 321 8.41 -26.81 -0.28
CA ASN A 321 6.99 -26.48 -0.48
C ASN A 321 6.77 -25.09 -1.11
N VAL A 322 6.86 -25.00 -2.45
CA VAL A 322 6.63 -23.77 -3.22
C VAL A 322 5.16 -23.57 -3.61
N HIS A 323 4.24 -24.41 -3.11
CA HIS A 323 2.87 -24.46 -3.64
C HIS A 323 2.03 -23.23 -3.32
N ASN A 324 2.32 -22.49 -2.25
CA ASN A 324 1.52 -21.33 -1.83
C ASN A 324 2.25 -19.99 -1.95
N LEU A 325 3.46 -19.98 -2.53
CA LEU A 325 4.27 -18.77 -2.64
C LEU A 325 3.97 -18.00 -3.94
N PRO A 326 3.98 -16.67 -3.89
CA PRO A 326 3.83 -15.85 -5.08
C PRO A 326 5.06 -15.99 -6.00
N LYS A 327 4.84 -15.93 -7.31
CA LYS A 327 5.95 -15.94 -8.27
C LYS A 327 6.50 -14.53 -8.42
N PHE A 328 7.79 -14.37 -8.17
CA PHE A 328 8.52 -13.13 -8.44
C PHE A 328 8.63 -12.88 -9.94
N ALA A 329 8.35 -11.64 -10.37
CA ALA A 329 8.37 -11.23 -11.77
C ALA A 329 9.30 -10.04 -12.04
N GLY A 330 9.85 -9.39 -11.02
CA GLY A 330 10.76 -8.27 -11.18
C GLY A 330 10.61 -7.23 -10.08
N MET A 331 11.44 -6.19 -10.13
CA MET A 331 11.39 -5.02 -9.24
C MET A 331 11.60 -3.76 -10.05
N PHE A 332 11.07 -2.65 -9.58
CA PHE A 332 11.27 -1.34 -10.18
C PHE A 332 11.14 -0.23 -9.13
N SER A 333 11.70 0.94 -9.40
CA SER A 333 11.53 2.14 -8.58
C SER A 333 10.96 3.31 -9.41
N CYS A 334 10.84 4.47 -8.77
CA CYS A 334 10.48 5.72 -9.45
C CYS A 334 11.43 6.11 -10.60
N GLN A 335 12.68 5.64 -10.61
CA GLN A 335 13.67 5.97 -11.64
C GLN A 335 13.66 4.99 -12.82
N THR A 336 12.99 3.85 -12.69
CA THR A 336 13.19 2.70 -13.58
C THR A 336 11.83 2.18 -14.04
N THR A 337 11.09 3.00 -14.77
CA THR A 337 9.86 2.54 -15.42
C THR A 337 10.19 1.51 -16.50
N ILE A 338 9.44 0.41 -16.54
CA ILE A 338 9.57 -0.60 -17.60
C ILE A 338 8.94 -0.02 -18.86
N LYS A 339 9.75 0.41 -19.83
CA LYS A 339 9.26 0.83 -21.15
C LYS A 339 8.88 -0.41 -21.97
N LEU A 340 7.58 -0.64 -22.16
CA LEU A 340 7.04 -1.64 -23.08
C LEU A 340 6.18 -0.93 -24.14
N ASN A 341 6.70 -0.78 -25.36
CA ASN A 341 5.93 -0.40 -26.56
C ASN A 341 4.86 0.69 -26.38
N GLY A 342 5.20 1.82 -25.76
CA GLY A 342 4.31 2.99 -25.67
C GLY A 342 3.14 2.87 -24.67
N SER A 343 3.06 1.78 -23.91
CA SER A 343 2.21 1.63 -22.71
C SER A 343 3.10 1.49 -21.49
N TYR A 344 2.82 2.23 -20.42
CA TYR A 344 3.59 2.14 -19.17
C TYR A 344 3.18 0.88 -18.38
N ASP A 345 3.54 -0.30 -18.88
CA ASP A 345 3.28 -1.55 -18.16
C ASP A 345 4.26 -1.66 -16.99
N LEU A 346 3.82 -1.26 -15.78
CA LEU A 346 4.61 -1.21 -14.55
C LEU A 346 5.19 -2.58 -14.13
N CYS A 347 4.48 -3.66 -14.45
CA CYS A 347 4.89 -5.03 -14.17
C CYS A 347 4.69 -5.94 -15.40
N PRO A 348 5.46 -7.04 -15.50
CA PRO A 348 5.20 -8.07 -16.51
C PRO A 348 3.77 -8.59 -16.41
N LYS A 349 3.16 -8.93 -17.54
CA LYS A 349 1.76 -9.30 -17.61
C LYS A 349 1.41 -10.51 -16.74
N GLY A 350 0.23 -10.46 -16.12
CA GLY A 350 -0.21 -11.44 -15.14
C GLY A 350 0.51 -11.36 -13.80
N SER A 351 1.29 -10.29 -13.56
CA SER A 351 1.82 -9.94 -12.25
C SER A 351 1.39 -8.53 -11.88
N SER A 352 1.33 -8.27 -10.58
CA SER A 352 0.85 -7.02 -10.01
C SER A 352 1.94 -6.35 -9.19
N ALA A 353 1.91 -5.03 -9.13
CA ALA A 353 2.92 -4.26 -8.39
C ALA A 353 2.52 -4.13 -6.91
N TYR A 354 3.46 -4.49 -6.04
CA TYR A 354 3.33 -4.35 -4.59
C TYR A 354 4.44 -3.46 -4.08
N VAL A 355 4.07 -2.47 -3.25
CA VAL A 355 5.03 -1.62 -2.56
C VAL A 355 5.89 -2.48 -1.63
N ILE A 356 7.20 -2.29 -1.68
CA ILE A 356 8.16 -2.91 -0.76
C ILE A 356 8.47 -1.93 0.37
N GLY A 357 8.88 -0.71 0.02
CA GLY A 357 9.24 0.35 0.95
C GLY A 357 9.76 1.59 0.24
N ILE A 358 10.19 2.59 1.01
CA ILE A 358 10.70 3.87 0.51
C ILE A 358 12.23 3.84 0.43
N ILE A 359 12.77 4.19 -0.74
CA ILE A 359 14.22 4.29 -0.98
C ILE A 359 14.74 5.66 -0.53
N GLU A 360 14.14 6.72 -1.06
CA GLU A 360 14.57 8.10 -0.81
C GLU A 360 13.43 9.04 -1.15
N ASN A 361 13.09 9.95 -0.23
CA ASN A 361 11.99 10.88 -0.41
C ASN A 361 10.76 10.11 -0.97
N ASP A 362 10.06 10.63 -1.96
CA ASP A 362 8.87 9.97 -2.49
C ASP A 362 9.16 8.82 -3.48
N CYS A 363 10.41 8.34 -3.57
CA CYS A 363 10.78 7.22 -4.41
C CYS A 363 10.51 5.88 -3.73
N ILE A 364 9.51 5.16 -4.26
CA ILE A 364 9.07 3.87 -3.73
C ILE A 364 9.69 2.74 -4.55
N LEU A 365 10.12 1.68 -3.85
CA LEU A 365 10.52 0.43 -4.46
C LEU A 365 9.32 -0.52 -4.55
N HIS A 366 9.10 -1.08 -5.73
CA HIS A 366 8.03 -2.03 -6.00
C HIS A 366 8.59 -3.40 -6.38
N VAL A 367 7.81 -4.44 -6.06
CA VAL A 367 8.02 -5.80 -6.54
C VAL A 367 6.81 -6.23 -7.37
N CYS A 368 7.08 -6.89 -8.49
CA CYS A 368 6.07 -7.51 -9.32
C CYS A 368 5.87 -8.96 -8.87
N LEU A 369 4.66 -9.30 -8.43
CA LEU A 369 4.30 -10.63 -7.95
C LEU A 369 3.09 -11.18 -8.69
N ARG A 370 3.15 -12.45 -9.05
CA ARG A 370 1.98 -13.22 -9.48
C ARG A 370 1.47 -14.06 -8.32
N LEU A 371 0.40 -13.60 -7.69
CA LEU A 371 -0.27 -14.34 -6.62
C LEU A 371 -1.01 -15.55 -7.20
N LYS A 372 -1.03 -16.67 -6.48
CA LYS A 372 -1.94 -17.78 -6.81
C LYS A 372 -3.33 -17.44 -6.28
N THR A 373 -4.33 -17.56 -7.13
CA THR A 373 -5.72 -17.10 -6.99
C THR A 373 -6.55 -17.79 -5.88
N LYS A 374 -5.95 -18.45 -4.88
CA LYS A 374 -6.67 -19.38 -3.99
C LYS A 374 -6.85 -18.98 -2.53
N ASN A 375 -6.26 -17.90 -2.03
CA ASN A 375 -6.57 -17.40 -0.67
C ASN A 375 -7.39 -16.11 -0.73
N ILE A 376 -8.64 -16.29 -1.16
CA ILE A 376 -9.71 -15.29 -1.10
C ILE A 376 -10.15 -15.21 0.37
N GLY A 377 -9.70 -14.22 1.13
CA GLY A 377 -10.22 -14.09 2.50
C GLY A 377 -9.63 -13.01 3.39
N VAL A 378 -8.40 -12.54 3.14
CA VAL A 378 -7.75 -11.55 4.02
C VAL A 378 -7.16 -10.41 3.22
N LEU A 379 -7.85 -9.26 3.20
CA LEU A 379 -7.29 -8.03 2.66
C LEU A 379 -6.03 -7.64 3.45
N PRO A 380 -4.98 -7.14 2.78
CA PRO A 380 -3.77 -6.69 3.45
C PRO A 380 -4.11 -5.54 4.40
N SER A 381 -3.43 -5.51 5.54
CA SER A 381 -3.52 -4.36 6.44
C SER A 381 -3.00 -3.11 5.75
N ILE A 382 -3.65 -1.97 6.00
CA ILE A 382 -3.18 -0.67 5.55
C ILE A 382 -1.77 -0.41 6.14
N SER A 383 -0.84 -0.03 5.26
CA SER A 383 0.49 0.42 5.64
C SER A 383 0.38 1.81 6.25
N LEU A 384 0.67 1.95 7.54
CA LEU A 384 0.55 3.21 8.27
C LEU A 384 1.90 3.95 8.36
N PRO A 385 1.90 5.29 8.31
CA PRO A 385 3.11 6.09 8.55
C PRO A 385 3.58 5.97 10.02
N PRO A 386 4.83 6.34 10.35
CA PRO A 386 5.85 6.88 9.46
C PRO A 386 6.57 5.79 8.65
N TYR A 387 6.93 6.13 7.42
CA TYR A 387 7.69 5.25 6.52
C TYR A 387 9.18 5.58 6.50
N TYR A 388 9.57 6.74 7.04
CA TYR A 388 10.96 7.07 7.31
C TYR A 388 11.31 6.78 8.76
N ILE A 389 12.53 6.33 8.99
CA ILE A 389 13.11 6.30 10.33
C ILE A 389 13.67 7.69 10.65
N ASN A 390 13.39 8.18 11.86
CA ASN A 390 14.00 9.41 12.35
C ASN A 390 15.51 9.19 12.52
N HIS A 391 16.32 9.67 11.56
CA HIS A 391 17.77 9.75 11.73
C HIS A 391 18.12 10.89 12.70
N SER A 392 17.79 10.72 13.98
CA SER A 392 18.43 11.44 15.07
C SER A 392 19.36 10.45 15.78
N PHE A 393 20.66 10.57 15.50
CA PHE A 393 21.79 9.93 16.19
C PHE A 393 21.84 8.38 16.17
N ASP A 394 22.68 7.82 15.30
CA ASP A 394 23.93 7.21 15.76
C ASP A 394 24.93 7.06 14.61
N PHE A 395 26.00 7.85 14.65
CA PHE A 395 27.22 7.63 13.86
C PHE A 395 28.22 6.76 14.65
N SER A 396 27.75 5.96 15.60
CA SER A 396 28.55 4.85 16.11
C SER A 396 28.42 3.67 15.14
N LEU A 397 29.48 3.44 14.37
CA LEU A 397 29.95 2.11 13.98
C LEU A 397 28.87 1.01 14.09
N ILE A 398 28.05 0.85 13.05
CA ILE A 398 27.46 -0.46 12.78
C ILE A 398 28.61 -1.31 12.23
N ASN A 399 29.52 -1.71 13.14
CA ASN A 399 30.32 -2.91 13.01
C ASN A 399 29.36 -4.09 13.17
N ASN A 400 28.48 -4.28 12.20
CA ASN A 400 27.79 -5.54 12.06
C ASN A 400 28.30 -6.15 10.76
N HIS A 401 29.02 -7.26 10.94
CA HIS A 401 29.17 -8.31 9.96
C HIS A 401 27.78 -8.71 9.45
N ALA A 402 27.28 -7.98 8.47
CA ALA A 402 26.10 -8.35 7.71
C ALA A 402 26.61 -8.93 6.39
N SER A 403 26.88 -10.24 6.44
CA SER A 403 27.15 -11.07 5.28
C SER A 403 25.87 -11.12 4.43
N VAL A 404 25.90 -10.56 3.23
CA VAL A 404 24.70 -10.37 2.38
C VAL A 404 25.10 -10.34 0.90
N ILE A 405 24.08 -10.64 0.06
CA ILE A 405 23.87 -10.43 -1.40
C ILE A 405 24.46 -9.16 -1.97
#